data_AF-A0A175VR76-F1
#
_entry.id   AF-A0A175VR76-F1
#
_cell.length_a   1.000
_cell.length_b   1.000
_cell.length_c   1.000
_cell.angle_alpha   90.00
_cell.angle_beta   90.00
_cell.angle_gamma   90.00
#
_symmetry.space_group_name_H-M   'P 1'
#
loop_
_entity.id
_entity.type
_entity.pdbx_description
1 polymer ?
#
loop_
_entity_poly.entity_id
_entity_poly.type
_entity_poly.pdbx_seq_one_letter_code
_entity_poly.pdbx_strand_id
1 'polypeptide(L)'
;MPLYNVTCGDIGTKPEAVERYLATVLHLGQKWNCVLLLDEADVFLEQRTLSDLKRNSLVSVFLRTLEYYDGVLILTSNRVGTFDAAFKSRIQVALHYPALDRPSRYQIWQNFIEMLRADGEDMDFDGIAAHMDELADQEMNGRQIRNAVTTARQLAMFEKTTVVWDHLEQAISAASDFDNHLSKPRPFTDEEWVMDTVTTVSGAVAIRNRPDGEPAPLSHGKCTE
;
A
#
# COMPACT_ATOMS: atom_id res chain seq x y z
N MET A 1 9.29 -7.38 -24.04
CA MET A 1 8.70 -8.36 -23.12
C MET A 1 7.64 -7.64 -22.27
N PRO A 2 6.36 -8.02 -22.33
CA PRO A 2 5.29 -7.37 -21.56
C PRO A 2 5.35 -7.70 -20.06
N LEU A 3 4.79 -6.82 -19.22
CA LEU A 3 4.63 -7.03 -17.77
C LEU A 3 3.18 -7.44 -17.48
N TYR A 4 2.99 -8.61 -16.88
CA TYR A 4 1.68 -9.07 -16.42
C TYR A 4 1.58 -8.86 -14.91
N ASN A 5 0.80 -7.87 -14.48
CA ASN A 5 0.61 -7.55 -13.07
C ASN A 5 -0.59 -8.29 -12.48
N VAL A 6 -0.41 -8.87 -11.30
CA VAL A 6 -1.42 -9.60 -10.55
C VAL A 6 -1.38 -9.16 -9.09
N THR A 7 -2.48 -8.61 -8.60
CA THR A 7 -2.64 -8.21 -7.21
C THR A 7 -2.99 -9.43 -6.36
N CYS A 8 -2.20 -9.73 -5.32
CA CYS A 8 -2.44 -10.90 -4.47
C CYS A 8 -3.78 -10.84 -3.72
N GLY A 9 -4.34 -9.66 -3.48
CA GLY A 9 -5.69 -9.49 -2.89
C GLY A 9 -6.82 -10.12 -3.71
N ASP A 10 -6.65 -10.26 -5.03
CA ASP A 10 -7.70 -10.77 -5.93
C ASP A 10 -7.69 -12.31 -6.09
N ILE A 11 -6.64 -12.97 -5.57
CA ILE A 11 -6.41 -14.41 -5.74
C ILE A 11 -7.37 -15.25 -4.86
N GLY A 12 -7.87 -14.64 -3.77
CA GLY A 12 -8.79 -15.26 -2.82
C GLY A 12 -8.11 -15.91 -1.61
N THR A 13 -8.92 -16.46 -0.70
CA THR A 13 -8.47 -16.97 0.61
C THR A 13 -8.65 -18.48 0.79
N LYS A 14 -9.14 -19.18 -0.23
CA LYS A 14 -9.30 -20.65 -0.21
C LYS A 14 -8.17 -21.31 -1.00
N PRO A 15 -7.44 -22.30 -0.44
CA PRO A 15 -6.29 -22.91 -1.10
C PRO A 15 -6.55 -23.40 -2.52
N GLU A 16 -7.71 -24.03 -2.77
CA GLU A 16 -8.07 -24.56 -4.10
C GLU A 16 -8.34 -23.45 -5.12
N ALA A 17 -8.89 -22.32 -4.66
CA ALA A 17 -9.13 -21.15 -5.50
C ALA A 17 -7.80 -20.46 -5.85
N VAL A 18 -6.93 -20.30 -4.85
CA VAL A 18 -5.58 -19.75 -5.01
C VAL A 18 -4.76 -20.59 -5.98
N GLU A 19 -4.75 -21.92 -5.83
CA GLU A 19 -4.04 -22.83 -6.72
C GLU A 19 -4.51 -22.68 -8.16
N ARG A 20 -5.83 -22.71 -8.39
CA ARG A 20 -6.40 -22.59 -9.73
C ARG A 20 -6.09 -21.25 -10.38
N TYR A 21 -6.21 -20.17 -9.61
CA TYR A 21 -5.95 -18.83 -10.10
C TYR A 21 -4.47 -18.66 -10.45
N LEU A 22 -3.55 -19.02 -9.55
CA LEU A 22 -2.12 -18.96 -9.80
C LEU A 22 -1.71 -19.84 -10.97
N ALA A 23 -2.20 -21.08 -11.06
CA ALA A 23 -1.89 -21.96 -12.20
C ALA A 23 -2.29 -21.31 -13.53
N THR A 24 -3.44 -20.63 -13.58
CA THR A 24 -3.89 -19.89 -14.77
C THR A 24 -2.96 -18.73 -15.09
N VAL A 25 -2.64 -17.91 -14.08
CA VAL A 25 -1.75 -16.75 -14.22
C VAL A 25 -0.34 -17.15 -14.68
N LEU A 26 0.24 -18.17 -14.05
CA LEU A 26 1.57 -18.69 -14.41
C LEU A 26 1.57 -19.25 -15.83
N HIS A 27 0.54 -20.01 -16.21
CA HIS A 27 0.41 -20.53 -17.57
C HIS A 27 0.33 -19.41 -18.61
N LEU A 28 -0.46 -18.35 -18.34
CA LEU A 28 -0.54 -17.18 -19.23
C LEU A 28 0.80 -16.44 -19.30
N GLY A 29 1.48 -16.24 -18.17
CA GLY A 29 2.79 -15.60 -18.11
C GLY A 29 3.82 -16.34 -18.95
N GLN A 30 3.86 -17.67 -18.89
CA GLN A 30 4.75 -18.49 -19.70
C GLN A 30 4.36 -18.46 -21.18
N LYS A 31 3.06 -18.65 -21.49
CA LYS A 31 2.56 -18.71 -22.87
C LYS A 31 2.79 -17.40 -23.64
N TRP A 32 2.70 -16.27 -22.96
CA TRP A 32 2.93 -14.95 -23.55
C TRP A 32 4.35 -14.45 -23.38
N ASN A 33 5.23 -15.23 -22.75
CA ASN A 33 6.61 -14.86 -22.43
C ASN A 33 6.66 -13.48 -21.76
N CYS A 34 5.83 -13.30 -20.71
CA CYS A 34 5.75 -12.08 -19.91
C CYS A 34 6.70 -12.15 -18.71
N VAL A 35 7.08 -10.97 -18.20
CA VAL A 35 7.47 -10.86 -16.79
C VAL A 35 6.20 -10.87 -15.96
N LEU A 36 6.10 -11.79 -15.00
CA LEU A 36 4.98 -11.85 -14.07
C LEU A 36 5.33 -11.06 -12.80
N LEU A 37 4.48 -10.11 -12.43
CA LEU A 37 4.57 -9.33 -11.20
C LEU A 37 3.43 -9.75 -10.27
N LEU A 38 3.75 -10.33 -9.11
CA LEU A 38 2.76 -10.53 -8.04
C LEU A 38 2.96 -9.44 -6.99
N ASP A 39 1.98 -8.54 -6.91
CA ASP A 39 1.99 -7.42 -5.98
C ASP A 39 1.43 -7.84 -4.61
N GLU A 40 2.07 -7.41 -3.52
CA GLU A 40 1.66 -7.70 -2.13
C GLU A 40 1.70 -9.19 -1.75
N ALA A 41 2.76 -9.88 -2.15
CA ALA A 41 2.91 -11.32 -1.92
C ALA A 41 3.04 -11.72 -0.43
N ASP A 42 3.28 -10.78 0.49
CA ASP A 42 3.29 -11.05 1.95
C ASP A 42 1.98 -11.65 2.45
N VAL A 43 0.85 -11.36 1.81
CA VAL A 43 -0.45 -11.93 2.18
C VAL A 43 -0.42 -13.47 2.18
N PHE A 44 0.39 -14.08 1.30
CA PHE A 44 0.52 -15.54 1.19
C PHE A 44 1.84 -16.08 1.76
N LEU A 45 2.82 -15.21 2.03
CA LEU A 45 4.18 -15.59 2.42
C LEU A 45 4.49 -15.36 3.90
N GLU A 46 3.56 -14.78 4.65
CA GLU A 46 3.69 -14.58 6.10
C GLU A 46 3.98 -15.90 6.83
N GLN A 47 4.76 -15.82 7.90
CA GLN A 47 5.20 -16.97 8.68
C GLN A 47 4.05 -17.88 9.09
N ARG A 48 4.29 -19.19 8.92
CA ARG A 48 3.38 -20.25 9.34
C ARG A 48 3.19 -20.20 10.85
N THR A 49 1.94 -20.23 11.30
CA THR A 49 1.61 -20.35 12.72
C THR A 49 1.08 -21.75 13.00
N LEU A 50 1.40 -22.30 14.18
CA LEU A 50 0.99 -23.67 14.53
C LEU A 50 -0.54 -23.85 14.56
N SER A 51 -1.28 -22.78 14.86
CA SER A 51 -2.73 -22.79 14.99
C SER A 51 -3.50 -22.54 13.69
N ASP A 52 -2.87 -21.99 12.65
CA ASP A 52 -3.57 -21.60 11.42
C ASP A 52 -3.28 -22.56 10.26
N LEU A 53 -4.00 -23.68 10.25
CA LEU A 53 -3.92 -24.69 9.19
C LEU A 53 -4.32 -24.14 7.82
N LYS A 54 -5.26 -23.18 7.76
CA LYS A 54 -5.74 -22.59 6.50
C LYS A 54 -4.67 -21.70 5.89
N ARG A 55 -3.98 -20.89 6.70
CA ARG A 55 -2.86 -20.09 6.20
C ARG A 55 -1.68 -20.96 5.80
N ASN A 56 -1.36 -21.98 6.57
CA ASN A 56 -0.26 -22.90 6.23
C ASN A 56 -0.50 -23.64 4.91
N SER A 57 -1.76 -23.99 4.61
CA SER A 57 -2.10 -24.58 3.32
C SER A 57 -2.02 -23.57 2.18
N LEU A 58 -2.45 -22.31 2.37
CA LEU A 58 -2.25 -21.23 1.39
C LEU A 58 -0.77 -21.01 1.08
N VAL A 59 0.08 -20.86 2.10
CA VAL A 59 1.53 -20.70 1.95
C VAL A 59 2.11 -21.89 1.17
N SER A 60 1.69 -23.11 1.52
CA SER A 60 2.18 -24.33 0.86
C SER A 60 1.79 -24.40 -0.61
N VAL A 61 0.53 -24.08 -0.94
CA VAL A 61 0.03 -24.02 -2.31
C VAL A 61 0.77 -22.94 -3.11
N PHE A 62 0.94 -21.76 -2.53
CA PHE A 62 1.63 -20.64 -3.17
C PHE A 62 3.07 -21.02 -3.53
N LEU A 63 3.87 -21.49 -2.55
CA LEU A 63 5.26 -21.90 -2.77
C LEU A 63 5.39 -23.02 -3.81
N ARG A 64 4.53 -24.05 -3.73
CA ARG A 64 4.52 -25.16 -4.69
C ARG A 64 4.23 -24.67 -6.10
N THR A 65 3.28 -23.75 -6.24
CA THR A 65 2.87 -23.25 -7.56
C THR A 65 3.99 -22.42 -8.20
N LEU A 66 4.69 -21.60 -7.40
CA LEU A 66 5.83 -20.81 -7.89
C LEU A 66 7.06 -21.67 -8.24
N GLU A 67 7.26 -22.81 -7.58
CA GLU A 67 8.41 -23.70 -7.83
C GLU A 67 8.44 -24.28 -9.25
N TYR A 68 7.27 -24.50 -9.86
CA TYR A 68 7.18 -25.01 -11.23
C TYR A 68 7.12 -23.91 -12.30
N TYR A 69 7.17 -22.64 -11.92
CA TYR A 69 7.10 -21.56 -12.89
C TYR A 69 8.42 -21.40 -13.65
N ASP A 70 8.35 -21.57 -14.97
CA ASP A 70 9.48 -21.33 -15.88
C ASP A 70 9.30 -19.98 -16.59
N GLY A 71 9.75 -18.91 -15.93
CA GLY A 71 9.64 -17.53 -16.41
C GLY A 71 10.21 -16.52 -15.42
N VAL A 72 10.16 -15.23 -15.77
CA VAL A 72 10.62 -14.16 -14.88
C VAL A 72 9.48 -13.77 -13.95
N LEU A 73 9.68 -14.02 -12.65
CA LEU A 73 8.74 -13.69 -11.58
C LEU A 73 9.31 -12.57 -10.71
N ILE A 74 8.55 -11.50 -10.52
CA ILE A 74 8.83 -10.42 -9.58
C ILE A 74 7.76 -10.47 -8.49
N LEU A 75 8.20 -10.44 -7.24
CA LEU A 75 7.32 -10.42 -6.08
C LEU A 75 7.58 -9.12 -5.32
N THR A 76 6.53 -8.35 -5.07
CA THR A 76 6.64 -7.17 -4.19
C THR A 76 6.11 -7.54 -2.80
N SER A 77 6.66 -6.90 -1.79
CA SER A 77 6.11 -7.00 -0.44
C SER A 77 6.60 -5.84 0.41
N ASN A 78 5.69 -5.33 1.24
CA ASN A 78 6.02 -4.34 2.26
C ASN A 78 6.56 -4.99 3.55
N ARG A 79 6.49 -6.33 3.66
CA ARG A 79 6.75 -7.08 4.89
C ARG A 79 7.69 -8.28 4.70
N VAL A 80 8.79 -8.09 3.98
CA VAL A 80 9.79 -9.15 3.75
C VAL A 80 10.34 -9.81 5.02
N GLY A 81 10.28 -9.12 6.17
CA GLY A 81 10.68 -9.66 7.47
C GLY A 81 9.82 -10.83 7.96
N THR A 82 8.56 -10.93 7.51
CA THR A 82 7.62 -11.98 7.90
C THR A 82 7.70 -13.22 7.01
N PHE A 83 8.58 -13.24 6.02
CA PHE A 83 8.67 -14.36 5.08
C PHE A 83 9.18 -15.65 5.72
N ASP A 84 8.53 -16.75 5.38
CA ASP A 84 8.96 -18.10 5.74
C ASP A 84 10.35 -18.43 5.19
N ALA A 85 11.11 -19.24 5.93
CA ALA A 85 12.48 -19.60 5.56
C ALA A 85 12.55 -20.37 4.22
N ALA A 86 11.54 -21.20 3.91
CA ALA A 86 11.50 -21.97 2.67
C ALA A 86 11.19 -21.09 1.44
N PHE A 87 10.60 -19.92 1.64
CA PHE A 87 10.42 -18.94 0.57
C PHE A 87 11.75 -18.27 0.23
N LYS A 88 12.51 -17.85 1.26
CA LYS A 88 13.79 -17.14 1.08
C LYS A 88 14.81 -17.95 0.26
N SER A 89 14.82 -19.28 0.40
CA SER A 89 15.72 -20.14 -0.36
C SER A 89 15.43 -20.20 -1.87
N ARG A 90 14.26 -19.73 -2.31
CA ARG A 90 13.85 -19.70 -3.74
C ARG A 90 14.05 -18.33 -4.40
N ILE A 91 14.45 -17.31 -3.65
CA ILE A 91 14.69 -15.96 -4.18
C ILE A 91 16.09 -15.89 -4.77
N GLN A 92 16.19 -15.64 -6.08
CA GLN A 92 17.48 -15.45 -6.75
C GLN A 92 18.06 -14.06 -6.49
N VAL A 93 17.20 -13.03 -6.48
CA VAL A 93 17.58 -11.63 -6.26
C VAL A 93 16.59 -11.00 -5.29
N ALA A 94 17.10 -10.45 -4.18
CA ALA A 94 16.31 -9.69 -3.22
C ALA A 94 16.73 -8.22 -3.27
N LEU A 95 15.80 -7.34 -3.66
CA LEU A 95 16.02 -5.90 -3.68
C LEU A 95 15.34 -5.29 -2.46
N HIS A 96 16.14 -4.73 -1.55
CA HIS A 96 15.64 -4.00 -0.40
C HIS A 96 15.68 -2.51 -0.69
N TYR A 97 14.52 -1.86 -0.57
CA TYR A 97 14.40 -0.41 -0.67
C TYR A 97 14.23 0.17 0.74
N PRO A 98 15.29 0.74 1.33
CA PRO A 98 15.19 1.40 2.63
C PRO A 98 14.36 2.69 2.52
N ALA A 99 14.04 3.29 3.66
CA ALA A 99 13.50 4.64 3.68
C ALA A 99 14.44 5.61 2.96
N LEU A 100 13.88 6.62 2.30
CA LEU A 100 14.65 7.60 1.53
C LEU A 100 15.47 8.47 2.48
N ASP A 101 16.78 8.50 2.26
CA ASP A 101 17.65 9.49 2.88
C ASP A 101 17.50 10.87 2.22
N ARG A 102 18.04 11.91 2.86
CA ARG A 102 17.96 13.29 2.36
C ARG A 102 18.47 13.43 0.91
N PRO A 103 19.65 12.89 0.52
CA PRO A 103 20.11 12.95 -0.87
C PRO A 103 19.14 12.28 -1.87
N SER A 104 18.57 11.12 -1.52
CA SER A 104 17.60 10.43 -2.37
C SER A 104 16.31 11.24 -2.53
N ARG A 105 15.83 11.87 -1.44
CA ARG A 105 14.66 12.76 -1.51
C ARG A 105 14.92 13.97 -2.39
N TYR A 106 16.09 14.62 -2.25
CA TYR A 106 16.52 15.70 -3.13
C TYR A 106 16.44 15.29 -4.61
N GLN A 107 17.02 14.13 -4.94
CA GLN A 107 16.99 13.61 -6.31
C GLN A 107 15.57 13.31 -6.82
N ILE A 108 14.69 12.78 -5.97
CA ILE A 108 13.31 12.48 -6.34
C ILE A 108 12.54 13.77 -6.61
N TRP A 109 12.67 14.78 -5.75
CA TRP A 109 12.10 16.11 -5.97
C TRP A 109 12.59 16.71 -7.29
N GLN A 110 13.91 16.68 -7.51
CA GLN A 110 14.52 17.18 -8.73
C GLN A 110 13.94 16.48 -9.97
N ASN A 111 13.85 15.14 -9.94
CA ASN A 111 13.30 14.36 -11.06
C ASN A 111 11.84 14.72 -11.36
N PHE A 112 11.00 14.94 -10.33
CA PHE A 112 9.62 15.35 -10.54
C PHE A 112 9.52 16.77 -11.12
N ILE A 113 10.32 17.70 -10.62
CA ILE A 113 10.35 19.09 -11.10
C ILE A 113 10.86 19.15 -12.54
N GLU A 114 11.92 18.42 -12.87
CA GLU A 114 12.47 18.34 -14.22
C GLU A 114 11.49 17.68 -15.20
N MET A 115 10.77 16.64 -14.76
CA MET A 115 9.71 16.02 -15.57
C MET A 115 8.60 17.02 -15.89
N LEU A 116 8.11 17.77 -14.91
CA LEU A 116 7.10 18.81 -15.12
C LEU A 116 7.61 19.95 -16.01
N ARG A 117 8.89 20.30 -15.90
CA ARG A 117 9.53 21.28 -16.79
C ARG A 117 9.55 20.79 -18.24
N ALA A 118 9.85 19.50 -18.44
CA ALA A 118 9.84 18.90 -19.78
C ALA A 118 8.43 18.79 -20.37
N ASP A 119 7.42 18.56 -19.52
CA ASP A 119 6.01 18.50 -19.92
C ASP A 119 5.40 19.90 -20.20
N GLY A 120 6.13 20.98 -19.90
CA GLY A 120 5.69 22.36 -20.14
C GLY A 120 4.65 22.85 -19.14
N GLU A 121 4.67 22.33 -17.91
CA GLU A 121 3.77 22.76 -16.84
C GLU A 121 3.99 24.24 -16.49
N ASP A 122 2.90 24.97 -16.24
CA ASP A 122 2.94 26.35 -15.74
C ASP A 122 3.32 26.36 -14.25
N MET A 123 4.62 26.40 -13.98
CA MET A 123 5.21 26.32 -12.65
C MET A 123 6.40 27.29 -12.53
N ASP A 124 6.52 27.96 -11.38
CA ASP A 124 7.69 28.79 -11.05
C ASP A 124 8.88 27.90 -10.67
N PHE A 125 9.53 27.33 -11.68
CA PHE A 125 10.62 26.38 -11.48
C PHE A 125 11.82 26.99 -10.77
N ASP A 126 12.12 28.27 -11.01
CA ASP A 126 13.27 28.93 -10.40
C ASP A 126 12.98 29.26 -8.92
N GLY A 127 11.75 29.68 -8.60
CA GLY A 127 11.28 29.83 -7.23
C GLY A 127 11.34 28.51 -6.46
N ILE A 128 10.80 27.43 -7.02
CA ILE A 128 10.84 26.10 -6.37
C ILE A 128 12.27 25.56 -6.25
N ALA A 129 13.14 25.81 -7.23
CA ALA A 129 14.54 25.40 -7.18
C ALA A 129 15.29 26.02 -6.00
N ALA A 130 14.91 27.23 -5.56
CA ALA A 130 15.50 27.89 -4.40
C ALA A 130 15.19 27.18 -3.08
N HIS A 131 14.11 26.41 -3.02
CA HIS A 131 13.65 25.69 -1.81
C HIS A 131 13.95 24.18 -1.87
N MET A 132 14.84 23.73 -2.76
CA MET A 132 15.15 22.30 -2.93
C MET A 132 15.73 21.64 -1.68
N ASP A 133 16.50 22.38 -0.88
CA ASP A 133 17.02 21.86 0.39
C ASP A 133 15.90 21.65 1.41
N GLU A 134 14.94 22.57 1.49
CA GLU A 134 13.76 22.48 2.36
C GLU A 134 12.86 21.30 1.97
N LEU A 135 12.69 21.07 0.67
CA LEU A 135 11.99 19.90 0.13
C LEU A 135 12.68 18.59 0.49
N ALA A 136 14.02 18.55 0.41
CA ALA A 136 14.80 17.37 0.76
C ALA A 136 14.80 17.07 2.27
N ASP A 137 14.65 18.10 3.10
CA ASP A 137 14.55 17.96 4.56
C ASP A 137 13.22 17.35 5.01
N GLN A 138 12.16 17.43 4.19
CA GLN A 138 10.88 16.77 4.48
C GLN A 138 11.03 15.23 4.46
N GLU A 139 10.74 14.57 5.58
CA GLU A 139 10.79 13.10 5.69
C GLU A 139 9.59 12.44 5.00
N MET A 140 9.62 12.42 3.67
CA MET A 140 8.55 11.89 2.82
C MET A 140 9.05 10.71 1.98
N ASN A 141 8.18 9.73 1.76
CA ASN A 141 8.40 8.70 0.76
C ASN A 141 8.02 9.19 -0.65
N GLY A 142 8.42 8.44 -1.69
CA GLY A 142 8.17 8.84 -3.08
C GLY A 142 6.69 8.99 -3.46
N ARG A 143 5.77 8.28 -2.79
CA ARG A 143 4.31 8.45 -3.01
C ARG A 143 3.82 9.76 -2.39
N GLN A 144 4.26 10.08 -1.17
CA GLN A 144 3.95 11.34 -0.51
C GLN A 144 4.48 12.53 -1.31
N ILE A 145 5.72 12.47 -1.80
CA ILE A 145 6.31 13.51 -2.66
C ILE A 145 5.46 13.73 -3.92
N ARG A 146 5.12 12.64 -4.63
CA ARG A 146 4.26 12.71 -5.82
C ARG A 146 2.89 13.33 -5.51
N ASN A 147 2.29 12.93 -4.39
CA ASN A 147 1.00 13.44 -3.96
C ASN A 147 1.08 14.93 -3.63
N ALA A 148 2.12 15.38 -2.92
CA ALA A 148 2.33 16.80 -2.60
C ALA A 148 2.45 17.65 -3.88
N VAL A 149 3.23 17.20 -4.86
CA VAL A 149 3.32 17.85 -6.18
C VAL A 149 1.95 17.91 -6.86
N THR A 150 1.19 16.81 -6.81
CA THR A 150 -0.13 16.73 -7.44
C THR A 150 -1.13 17.68 -6.78
N THR A 151 -1.14 17.72 -5.45
CA THR A 151 -2.00 18.62 -4.66
C THR A 151 -1.63 20.09 -4.90
N ALA A 152 -0.35 20.43 -4.94
CA ALA A 152 0.11 21.79 -5.23
C ALA A 152 -0.35 22.26 -6.62
N ARG A 153 -0.27 21.38 -7.63
CA ARG A 153 -0.78 21.65 -8.98
C ARG A 153 -2.29 21.87 -8.99
N GLN A 154 -3.04 21.04 -8.27
CA GLN A 154 -4.49 21.17 -8.16
C GLN A 154 -4.89 22.48 -7.45
N LEU A 155 -4.13 22.89 -6.45
CA LEU A 155 -4.35 24.15 -5.73
C LEU A 155 -4.09 25.37 -6.64
N ALA A 156 -2.96 25.41 -7.34
CA ALA A 156 -2.67 26.47 -8.30
C ALA A 156 -3.71 26.54 -9.43
N MET A 157 -4.14 25.38 -9.93
CA MET A 157 -5.21 25.29 -10.92
C MET A 157 -6.54 25.85 -10.40
N PHE A 158 -6.88 25.60 -9.13
CA PHE A 158 -8.06 26.16 -8.48
C PHE A 158 -7.96 27.69 -8.34
N GLU A 159 -6.79 28.20 -7.99
CA GLU A 159 -6.51 29.64 -7.87
C GLU A 159 -6.33 30.35 -9.22
N LYS A 160 -6.20 29.59 -10.31
CA LYS A 160 -5.89 30.07 -11.66
C LYS A 160 -4.55 30.81 -11.72
N THR A 161 -3.58 30.30 -10.98
CA THR A 161 -2.22 30.82 -10.89
C THR A 161 -1.22 29.77 -11.37
N THR A 162 0.01 30.20 -11.61
CA THR A 162 1.15 29.29 -11.85
C THR A 162 1.51 28.58 -10.55
N VAL A 163 2.05 27.36 -10.62
CA VAL A 163 2.45 26.63 -9.42
C VAL A 163 3.68 27.28 -8.78
N VAL A 164 3.47 28.07 -7.73
CA VAL A 164 4.54 28.65 -6.90
C VAL A 164 4.85 27.81 -5.64
N TRP A 165 5.96 28.14 -4.98
CA TRP A 165 6.41 27.53 -3.72
C TRP A 165 5.30 27.40 -2.67
N ASP A 166 4.50 28.45 -2.47
CA ASP A 166 3.45 28.49 -1.45
C ASP A 166 2.44 27.33 -1.61
N HIS A 167 2.10 26.93 -2.84
CA HIS A 167 1.21 25.78 -3.06
C HIS A 167 1.86 24.44 -2.66
N LEU A 168 3.18 24.30 -2.87
CA LEU A 168 3.93 23.11 -2.44
C LEU A 168 4.04 23.08 -0.92
N GLU A 169 4.36 24.22 -0.29
CA GLU A 169 4.43 24.35 1.16
C GLU A 169 3.08 24.00 1.81
N GLN A 170 1.98 24.55 1.29
CA GLN A 170 0.63 24.20 1.75
C GLN A 170 0.31 22.71 1.57
N ALA A 171 0.66 22.12 0.43
CA ALA A 171 0.43 20.70 0.16
C ALA A 171 1.24 19.78 1.09
N ILE A 172 2.50 20.15 1.37
CA ILE A 172 3.39 19.43 2.29
C ILE A 172 2.89 19.58 3.72
N SER A 173 2.51 20.79 4.14
CA SER A 173 1.96 21.04 5.48
C SER A 173 0.69 20.23 5.71
N ALA A 174 -0.24 20.23 4.76
CA ALA A 174 -1.47 19.43 4.86
C ALA A 174 -1.20 17.93 4.97
N ALA A 175 -0.19 17.41 4.25
CA ALA A 175 0.23 16.02 4.35
C ALA A 175 0.88 15.71 5.72
N SER A 176 1.75 16.60 6.21
CA SER A 176 2.42 16.47 7.50
C SER A 176 1.44 16.53 8.67
N ASP A 177 0.46 17.45 8.64
CA ASP A 177 -0.59 17.57 9.65
C ASP A 177 -1.42 16.29 9.75
N PHE A 178 -1.70 15.65 8.61
CA PHE A 178 -2.40 14.37 8.56
C PHE A 178 -1.56 13.23 9.16
N ASP A 179 -0.27 13.13 8.80
CA ASP A 179 0.64 12.12 9.37
C ASP A 179 0.81 12.31 10.89
N ASN A 180 0.93 13.56 11.34
CA ASN A 180 0.98 13.90 12.75
C ASN A 180 -0.32 13.51 13.48
N HIS A 181 -1.49 13.70 12.86
CA HIS A 181 -2.76 13.26 13.42
C HIS A 181 -2.85 11.73 13.52
N LEU A 182 -2.35 10.98 12.53
CA LEU A 182 -2.31 9.52 12.54
C LEU A 182 -1.35 8.94 13.59
N SER A 183 -0.24 9.64 13.87
CA SER A 183 0.78 9.21 14.83
C SER A 183 0.33 9.37 16.30
N LYS A 184 -0.66 10.22 16.58
CA LYS A 184 -1.18 10.41 17.94
C LYS A 184 -1.83 9.11 18.42
N PRO A 185 -1.40 8.55 19.56
CA PRO A 185 -2.03 7.38 20.13
C PRO A 185 -3.50 7.70 20.41
N ARG A 186 -4.41 6.99 19.73
CA ARG A 186 -5.85 7.12 20.03
C ARG A 186 -6.06 6.65 21.47
N PRO A 187 -6.58 7.50 22.38
CA PRO A 187 -7.07 7.00 23.65
C PRO A 187 -8.20 6.02 23.34
N PHE A 188 -7.99 4.76 23.70
CA PHE A 188 -8.98 3.71 23.58
C PHE A 188 -10.00 3.93 24.70
N THR A 189 -11.08 4.64 24.41
CA THR A 189 -12.29 4.66 25.26
C THR A 189 -13.51 4.56 24.36
N ASP A 190 -14.29 3.49 24.56
CA ASP A 190 -15.39 3.05 23.69
C ASP A 190 -16.63 3.98 23.63
N GLU A 191 -16.53 5.25 24.04
CA GLU A 191 -17.72 6.13 24.19
C GLU A 191 -17.71 7.45 23.40
N GLU A 192 -16.71 7.76 22.57
CA GLU A 192 -16.64 9.08 21.90
C GLU A 192 -16.80 9.05 20.36
N TRP A 193 -17.85 8.38 19.87
CA TRP A 193 -18.23 8.38 18.44
C TRP A 193 -19.63 8.97 18.15
N VAL A 194 -20.00 10.02 18.89
CA VAL A 194 -21.23 10.77 18.60
C VAL A 194 -20.88 12.23 18.31
N MET A 195 -20.95 12.56 17.02
CA MET A 195 -21.04 13.87 16.38
C MET A 195 -19.78 14.41 15.66
N ASP A 196 -20.06 14.77 14.40
CA ASP A 196 -19.43 15.81 13.59
C ASP A 196 -18.07 15.53 12.92
N THR A 197 -18.14 14.80 11.80
CA THR A 197 -17.53 15.29 10.55
C THR A 197 -18.28 14.72 9.34
N VAL A 198 -19.43 15.32 9.04
CA VAL A 198 -20.04 15.22 7.71
C VAL A 198 -19.21 16.08 6.77
N THR A 199 -18.16 15.50 6.18
CA THR A 199 -17.58 16.03 4.95
C THR A 199 -17.86 15.02 3.86
N THR A 200 -18.84 15.39 3.03
CA THR A 200 -19.36 14.66 1.88
C THR A 200 -18.23 14.19 0.96
N VAL A 201 -17.82 12.93 1.10
CA VAL A 201 -17.04 12.25 0.06
C VAL A 201 -18.04 11.49 -0.81
N SER A 202 -18.09 11.92 -2.05
CA SER A 202 -18.85 11.32 -3.14
C SER A 202 -18.62 9.80 -3.20
N GLY A 203 -19.71 9.04 -3.13
CA GLY A 203 -19.79 7.68 -3.67
C GLY A 203 -19.19 6.55 -2.82
N ALA A 204 -19.82 6.20 -1.69
CA ALA A 204 -20.00 4.80 -1.28
C ALA A 204 -20.96 4.72 -0.08
N VAL A 205 -22.18 4.23 -0.32
CA VAL A 205 -23.16 3.92 0.72
C VAL A 205 -22.69 2.69 1.48
N ALA A 206 -22.18 2.88 2.70
CA ALA A 206 -21.92 1.79 3.63
C ALA A 206 -23.25 1.36 4.29
N ILE A 207 -23.86 0.28 3.77
CA ILE A 207 -25.02 -0.35 4.38
C ILE A 207 -24.55 -1.05 5.67
N ARG A 208 -24.89 -0.47 6.83
CA ARG A 208 -24.68 -1.07 8.15
C ARG A 208 -25.51 -2.34 8.29
N ASN A 209 -24.86 -3.49 8.42
CA ASN A 209 -25.48 -4.68 9.01
C ASN A 209 -25.60 -4.45 10.51
N ARG A 210 -26.84 -4.40 11.03
CA ARG A 210 -27.10 -4.56 12.46
C ARG A 210 -26.71 -5.99 12.87
N PRO A 211 -26.06 -6.20 14.03
CA PRO A 211 -25.88 -7.53 14.57
C PRO A 211 -27.23 -7.97 15.15
N ASP A 212 -27.96 -8.80 14.40
CA ASP A 212 -29.09 -9.55 14.92
C ASP A 212 -28.58 -10.71 15.78
N GLY A 213 -29.16 -10.85 16.98
CA GLY A 213 -29.25 -12.13 17.66
C GLY A 213 -28.19 -12.39 18.73
N GLU A 214 -28.24 -11.64 19.82
CA GLU A 214 -27.70 -12.05 21.11
C GLU A 214 -28.50 -13.30 21.60
N PRO A 215 -27.88 -14.47 21.76
CA PRO A 215 -28.57 -15.62 22.34
C PRO A 215 -28.66 -15.45 23.85
N ALA A 216 -29.89 -15.50 24.38
CA ALA A 216 -30.20 -15.36 25.79
C ALA A 216 -29.41 -16.36 26.67
N PRO A 217 -28.91 -15.94 27.85
CA PRO A 217 -28.10 -16.77 28.72
C PRO A 217 -28.92 -17.89 29.37
N LEU A 218 -28.48 -19.13 29.16
CA LEU A 218 -28.99 -20.32 29.85
C LEU A 218 -28.54 -20.30 31.31
N SER A 219 -29.44 -19.89 32.21
CA SER A 219 -29.30 -20.02 33.65
C SER A 219 -29.30 -21.49 34.08
N HIS A 220 -28.11 -22.09 34.15
CA HIS A 220 -27.92 -23.40 34.77
C HIS A 220 -27.93 -23.24 36.29
N GLY A 221 -29.08 -23.57 36.89
CA GLY A 221 -29.25 -23.68 38.32
C GLY A 221 -28.58 -24.93 38.91
N LYS A 222 -28.04 -24.73 40.11
CA LYS A 222 -27.85 -25.68 41.21
C LYS A 222 -27.11 -27.00 40.92
N CYS A 223 -25.89 -27.08 41.43
CA CYS A 223 -25.45 -28.26 42.18
C CYS A 223 -24.96 -27.79 43.56
N THR A 224 -25.83 -27.98 44.54
CA THR A 224 -25.49 -28.01 45.97
C THR A 224 -25.51 -29.47 46.39
N GLU A 225 -24.35 -29.99 46.79
CA GLU A 225 -24.18 -31.05 47.78
C GLU A 225 -22.98 -30.68 48.65
#